data_AF-A0A3D2R9N8-F1
#
_entry.id   AF-A0A3D2R9N8-F1
#
_cell.length_a   1.000
_cell.length_b   1.000
_cell.length_c   1.000
_cell.angle_alpha   90.00
_cell.angle_beta   90.00
_cell.angle_gamma   90.00
#
_symmetry.space_group_name_H-M   'P 1'
#
loop_
_entity.id
_entity.type
_entity.pdbx_description
1 polymer ?
#
loop_
_entity_poly.entity_id
_entity_poly.type
_entity_poly.pdbx_seq_one_letter_code
_entity_poly.pdbx_strand_id
1 'polypeptide(L)' 'FVDISGITKGKGFQGVVKRHGFGGVGQATHGQHNRLRAPGSIGAASYPARVFKGMRMAGQMGNSKVKVENLRVLKVVPEK' A
#
# COMPACT_ATOMS: atom_id res chain seq x y z
N PHE A 1 -14.95 2.16 24.56
CA PHE A 1 -14.15 2.10 23.32
C PHE A 1 -13.98 3.51 22.80
N VAL A 2 -12.88 3.79 22.09
CA VAL A 2 -12.59 5.11 21.53
C VAL A 2 -12.08 4.98 20.10
N ASP A 3 -12.35 5.99 19.30
CA ASP A 3 -11.82 6.12 17.95
C ASP A 3 -10.71 7.18 17.93
N ILE A 4 -9.54 6.84 17.40
CA ILE A 4 -8.38 7.76 17.34
C ILE A 4 -8.08 8.10 15.89
N SER A 5 -8.00 9.40 15.59
CA SER A 5 -7.52 9.91 14.31
C SER A 5 -6.09 10.44 14.45
N GLY A 6 -5.23 10.12 13.50
CA GLY A 6 -3.85 10.62 13.47
C GLY A 6 -3.25 10.63 12.07
N ILE A 7 -2.14 11.34 11.91
CA ILE A 7 -1.35 11.32 10.67
C ILE A 7 -0.41 10.13 10.72
N THR A 8 -0.46 9.29 9.69
CA THR A 8 0.43 8.13 9.57
C THR A 8 1.87 8.56 9.29
N LYS A 9 2.85 7.80 9.82
CA LYS A 9 4.26 8.03 9.50
C LYS A 9 4.48 7.92 7.99
N GLY A 10 5.12 8.94 7.40
CA GLY A 10 5.50 8.95 6.00
C GLY A 10 6.52 7.84 5.70
N LYS A 11 6.36 7.18 4.54
CA LYS A 11 7.27 6.16 4.03
C LYS A 11 7.93 6.58 2.71
N GLY A 12 7.76 7.83 2.27
CA GLY A 12 8.28 8.35 1.00
C GLY A 12 7.62 7.71 -0.23
N PHE A 13 8.30 7.77 -1.37
CA PHE A 13 7.89 7.06 -2.59
C PHE A 13 8.14 5.56 -2.44
N GLN A 14 7.10 4.75 -2.61
CA GLN A 14 7.17 3.30 -2.46
C GLN A 14 6.71 2.56 -3.71
N GLY A 15 7.43 1.49 -4.03
CA GLY A 15 7.08 0.56 -5.11
C GLY A 15 5.81 -0.24 -4.81
N VAL A 16 5.24 -0.85 -5.86
CA VAL A 16 3.95 -1.57 -5.80
C VAL A 16 3.93 -2.72 -4.79
N VAL A 17 5.04 -3.43 -4.61
CA VAL A 17 5.12 -4.54 -3.65
C VAL A 17 4.92 -4.03 -2.23
N LYS A 18 5.61 -2.95 -1.83
CA LYS A 18 5.52 -2.42 -0.45
C LYS A 18 4.25 -1.60 -0.23
N ARG A 19 3.79 -0.87 -1.26
CA ARG A 19 2.62 0.02 -1.15
C ARG A 19 1.29 -0.74 -1.23
N HIS A 20 1.22 -1.78 -2.07
CA HIS A 20 -0.03 -2.46 -2.41
C HIS A 20 0.02 -4.00 -2.25
N GLY A 21 1.15 -4.56 -1.79
CA GLY A 21 1.26 -5.99 -1.50
C GLY A 21 1.40 -6.90 -2.73
N PHE A 22 1.86 -6.36 -3.86
CA PHE A 22 2.04 -7.17 -5.08
C PHE A 22 3.14 -8.23 -4.89
N GLY A 23 2.97 -9.43 -5.44
CA GLY A 23 3.89 -10.56 -5.24
C GLY A 23 5.17 -10.52 -6.09
N GLY A 24 5.24 -9.64 -7.09
CA GLY A 24 6.33 -9.64 -8.07
C GLY A 24 6.00 -10.48 -9.31
N VAL A 25 7.02 -10.86 -10.08
CA VAL A 25 6.87 -11.65 -11.31
C VAL A 25 7.69 -12.93 -11.19
N GLY A 26 7.08 -14.08 -11.47
CA GLY A 26 7.76 -15.37 -11.57
C GLY A 26 8.47 -15.84 -10.28
N GLN A 27 9.29 -16.88 -10.43
CA GLN A 27 10.21 -17.35 -9.38
C GLN A 27 11.48 -16.49 -9.37
N ALA A 28 12.32 -16.65 -8.34
CA ALA A 28 13.53 -15.83 -8.19
C ALA A 28 14.68 -16.24 -9.13
N THR A 29 14.81 -17.52 -9.46
CA THR A 29 15.99 -18.08 -10.15
C THR A 29 15.65 -18.77 -11.48
N HIS A 30 14.40 -19.19 -11.70
CA HIS A 30 13.99 -19.90 -12.92
C HIS A 30 13.70 -18.92 -14.07
N GLY A 31 14.78 -18.45 -14.72
CA GLY A 31 14.69 -17.58 -15.90
C GLY A 31 14.25 -16.15 -15.59
N GLN A 32 14.24 -15.77 -14.31
CA GLN A 32 13.97 -14.40 -13.91
C GLN A 32 15.17 -13.51 -14.24
N HIS A 33 14.90 -12.44 -14.97
CA HIS A 33 15.89 -11.41 -15.27
C HIS A 33 15.82 -10.32 -14.20
N ASN A 34 15.20 -9.18 -14.50
CA ASN A 34 15.20 -7.99 -13.66
C ASN A 34 13.81 -7.58 -13.14
N ARG A 35 12.81 -8.47 -13.21
CA ARG A 35 11.40 -8.14 -12.93
C ARG A 35 10.85 -8.72 -11.63
N LEU A 36 11.71 -9.18 -10.72
CA LEU A 36 11.31 -9.83 -9.46
C LEU A 36 10.27 -9.04 -8.66
N ARG A 37 10.26 -7.71 -8.73
CA ARG A 37 9.32 -6.82 -8.01
C ARG A 37 8.49 -5.91 -8.92
N ALA A 38 8.41 -6.26 -10.21
CA ALA A 38 7.65 -5.49 -11.20
C ALA A 38 6.13 -5.60 -10.97
N PRO A 39 5.34 -4.61 -11.43
CA PRO A 39 3.89 -4.63 -11.30
C PRO A 39 3.16 -5.67 -12.16
N GLY A 40 3.81 -6.17 -13.22
CA GLY A 40 3.16 -6.99 -14.24
C GLY A 40 2.37 -6.14 -15.24
N SER A 41 1.28 -6.69 -15.77
CA SER A 41 0.41 -5.96 -16.72
C SER A 41 -0.35 -4.82 -16.05
N ILE A 42 -0.59 -3.74 -16.80
CA ILE A 42 -1.34 -2.55 -16.37
C ILE A 42 -2.67 -2.38 -17.13
N GLY A 43 -3.03 -3.34 -18.01
CA GLY A 43 -4.24 -3.26 -18.83
C GLY A 43 -4.43 -4.48 -19.74
N ALA A 44 -5.60 -4.53 -20.37
CA ALA A 44 -5.91 -5.46 -21.45
C ALA A 44 -5.41 -4.89 -22.80
N ALA A 45 -5.45 -5.72 -23.86
CA ALA A 45 -5.00 -5.35 -25.21
C ALA A 45 -5.94 -4.32 -25.88
N SER A 46 -6.73 -4.72 -26.88
CA SER A 46 -7.41 -3.78 -27.77
C SER A 46 -8.56 -3.01 -27.13
N TYR A 47 -9.22 -3.56 -26.11
CA TYR A 47 -10.29 -2.89 -25.39
C TYR A 47 -10.00 -2.95 -23.89
N PRO A 48 -9.96 -1.81 -23.16
CA PRO A 48 -10.34 -0.44 -23.55
C PRO A 48 -9.21 0.43 -24.12
N ALA A 49 -8.05 -0.13 -24.49
CA ALA A 49 -6.86 0.58 -24.98
C ALA A 49 -6.36 1.74 -24.08
N ARG A 50 -6.67 1.69 -22.78
CA ARG A 50 -6.23 2.67 -21.78
C ARG A 50 -6.06 2.01 -20.42
N VAL A 51 -5.27 2.64 -19.56
CA VAL A 51 -5.20 2.27 -18.15
C VAL A 51 -6.45 2.77 -17.43
N PHE A 52 -7.10 1.91 -16.65
CA PHE A 52 -8.24 2.31 -15.84
C PHE A 52 -7.82 3.26 -14.71
N LYS A 53 -8.67 4.25 -14.41
CA LYS A 53 -8.47 5.15 -13.27
C LYS A 53 -8.48 4.32 -11.97
N GLY A 54 -7.60 4.66 -11.04
CA GLY A 54 -7.46 3.93 -9.78
C GLY A 54 -6.60 2.66 -9.87
N MET A 55 -5.98 2.36 -11.02
CA MET A 55 -5.00 1.28 -11.11
C MET A 55 -3.88 1.49 -10.08
N ARG A 56 -3.61 0.46 -9.27
CA ARG A 56 -2.65 0.51 -8.16
C ARG A 56 -1.23 0.53 -8.72
N MET A 57 -0.49 1.59 -8.43
CA MET A 57 0.88 1.83 -8.93
C MET A 57 1.81 2.34 -7.82
N ALA A 58 3.10 2.42 -8.11
CA ALA A 58 4.08 3.01 -7.20
C ALA A 58 3.73 4.48 -6.90
N GLY A 59 4.12 4.99 -5.72
CA GLY A 59 3.83 6.37 -5.33
C GLY A 59 4.07 6.63 -3.85
N GLN A 60 3.75 7.85 -3.40
CA GLN A 60 3.88 8.23 -2.00
C GLN A 60 3.01 7.35 -1.10
N MET A 61 3.59 6.89 0.02
CA MET A 61 2.93 6.08 1.03
C MET A 61 3.06 6.71 2.42
N GLY A 62 1.98 6.67 3.20
CA GLY A 62 1.91 7.31 4.52
C GLY A 62 1.70 8.81 4.42
N ASN A 63 1.89 9.53 5.53
CA ASN A 63 1.60 10.96 5.66
C ASN A 63 0.13 11.31 5.34
N SER A 64 -0.77 10.37 5.58
CA SER A 64 -2.21 10.53 5.40
C SER A 64 -2.94 10.37 6.73
N LYS A 65 -4.10 11.01 6.86
CA LYS A 65 -4.99 10.88 8.03
C LYS A 65 -5.62 9.48 8.02
N VAL A 66 -5.46 8.75 9.12
CA VAL A 66 -6.10 7.45 9.33
C VAL A 66 -6.83 7.48 10.67
N LYS A 67 -7.96 6.78 10.71
CA LYS A 67 -8.76 6.55 11.91
C LYS A 67 -8.61 5.08 12.30
N VAL A 68 -8.25 4.83 13.56
CA VAL A 68 -8.31 3.50 14.16
C VAL A 68 -9.53 3.47 15.05
N GLU A 69 -10.44 2.54 14.76
CA GLU A 69 -11.74 2.47 15.41
C GLU A 69 -11.74 1.45 16.55
N ASN A 70 -12.65 1.64 17.51
CA ASN A 70 -12.94 0.67 18.56
C ASN A 70 -11.74 0.25 19.43
N LEU A 71 -10.89 1.21 19.81
CA LEU A 71 -9.81 0.94 20.74
C LEU A 71 -10.33 0.83 22.17
N ARG A 72 -9.88 -0.20 22.90
CA ARG A 72 -10.19 -0.37 24.33
C ARG A 72 -9.25 0.51 25.15
N VAL A 73 -9.82 1.36 26.00
CA VAL A 73 -9.04 2.12 26.98
C VAL A 73 -8.65 1.16 28.10
N LEU A 74 -7.35 1.01 28.36
CA LEU A 74 -6.84 0.08 29.38
C LEU A 74 -6.76 0.71 30.76
N LYS A 75 -6.33 1.98 30.84
CA LYS A 75 -6.18 2.73 32.08
C LYS A 75 -6.38 4.21 31.78
N VAL A 76 -7.06 4.90 32.69
CA VAL A 76 -7.13 6.36 32.74
C VAL A 76 -6.47 6.75 34.06
N VAL A 77 -5.42 7.57 34.00
CA VAL A 77 -4.75 8.11 35.19
C VAL A 77 -5.21 9.56 35.34
N PRO A 78 -5.91 9.91 36.44
CA PRO A 78 -6.53 11.23 36.59
C PRO A 78 -5.53 12.36 36.93
N GLU A 79 -4.35 12.04 37.44
CA GLU A 79 -3.30 12.99 37.81
C GLU A 79 -1.96 12.58 37.17
N LYS A 80 -1.09 13.55 36.85
CA LYS A 80 0.21 13.30 36.20
C LYS A 80 1.21 12.64 37.15
#